data_AF-A0A7S4KMP0-F1
#
_entry.id   AF-A0A7S4KMP0-F1
#
_cell.length_a   1.000
_cell.length_b   1.000
_cell.length_c   1.000
_cell.angle_alpha   90.00
_cell.angle_beta   90.00
_cell.angle_gamma   90.00
#
_symmetry.space_group_name_H-M   'P 1'
#
loop_
_entity.id
_entity.type
_entity.pdbx_description
1 polymer ?
#
loop_
_entity_poly.entity_id
_entity_poly.type
_entity_poly.pdbx_seq_one_letter_code
_entity_poly.pdbx_strand_id
1 'polypeptide(L)'
;EGDFVIMGTDGLFDNLGEDAIAARILQAYNMMRIDGKVARAVCSWASQALLNDAFNTSLSKTAITPFSIAASEELDLAYSGGKMDDISVLVGMVEHQVQA
;
A
#
# COMPACT_ATOMS: atom_id res chain seq x y z
N GLU A 1 -8.11 18.74 -2.58
CA GLU A 1 -6.95 18.53 -3.46
C GLU A 1 -5.84 17.87 -2.67
N GLY A 2 -5.15 16.92 -3.30
CA GLY A 2 -4.24 16.02 -2.61
C GLY A 2 -4.87 14.71 -2.14
N ASP A 3 -5.99 14.33 -2.77
CA ASP A 3 -6.53 12.99 -2.63
C ASP A 3 -5.62 12.00 -3.36
N PHE A 4 -5.48 10.79 -2.80
CA PHE A 4 -4.68 9.73 -3.39
C PHE A 4 -5.59 8.61 -3.87
N VAL A 5 -5.36 8.15 -5.10
CA VAL A 5 -5.95 6.94 -5.66
C VAL A 5 -4.87 5.87 -5.64
N ILE A 6 -5.15 4.78 -4.92
CA ILE A 6 -4.28 3.62 -4.84
C ILE A 6 -4.99 2.48 -5.57
N MET A 7 -4.30 1.85 -6.50
CA MET A 7 -4.74 0.64 -7.18
C MET A 7 -3.65 -0.42 -7.07
N GLY A 8 -4.05 -1.68 -7.06
CA GLY A 8 -3.11 -2.79 -7.06
C GLY A 8 -3.79 -4.12 -7.33
N THR A 9 -3.00 -5.18 -7.46
CA THR A 9 -3.50 -6.56 -7.46
C THR A 9 -3.94 -6.97 -6.05
N ASP A 10 -4.65 -8.10 -5.95
CA ASP A 10 -5.00 -8.70 -4.65
C ASP A 10 -3.76 -8.96 -3.80
N GLY A 11 -2.61 -9.32 -4.39
CA GLY A 11 -1.34 -9.46 -3.68
C GLY A 11 -0.91 -8.23 -2.84
N LEU A 12 -1.35 -7.01 -3.18
CA LEU A 12 -1.17 -5.83 -2.31
C LEU A 12 -2.11 -5.90 -1.09
N PHE A 13 -3.41 -6.05 -1.34
CA PHE A 13 -4.47 -5.93 -0.34
C PHE A 13 -4.58 -7.16 0.57
N ASP A 14 -4.11 -8.31 0.10
CA ASP A 14 -3.99 -9.54 0.88
C ASP A 14 -2.90 -9.44 1.95
N ASN A 15 -1.87 -8.62 1.69
CA ASN A 15 -0.69 -8.51 2.56
C ASN A 15 -0.67 -7.22 3.39
N LEU A 16 -1.34 -6.14 2.96
CA LEU A 16 -1.39 -4.88 3.68
C LEU A 16 -2.84 -4.43 3.93
N GLY A 17 -3.15 -4.12 5.19
CA GLY A 17 -4.42 -3.48 5.54
C GLY A 17 -4.47 -2.00 5.17
N GLU A 18 -5.67 -1.44 5.06
CA GLU A 18 -5.92 -0.05 4.65
C GLU A 18 -5.15 0.97 5.50
N ASP A 19 -5.09 0.77 6.81
CA ASP A 19 -4.36 1.66 7.74
C ASP A 19 -2.85 1.70 7.44
N ALA A 20 -2.25 0.55 7.11
CA ALA A 20 -0.84 0.47 6.74
C ALA A 20 -0.58 1.18 5.42
N ILE A 21 -1.49 1.03 4.44
CA ILE A 21 -1.42 1.73 3.17
C ILE A 21 -1.50 3.25 3.40
N ALA A 22 -2.52 3.70 4.13
CA ALA A 22 -2.72 5.12 4.44
C ALA A 22 -1.53 5.73 5.19
N ALA A 23 -0.94 5.00 6.15
CA ALA A 23 0.24 5.44 6.87
C ALA A 23 1.45 5.69 5.93
N ARG A 24 1.66 4.83 4.92
CA ARG A 24 2.72 5.01 3.93
C ARG A 24 2.46 6.17 2.98
N ILE A 25 1.21 6.38 2.56
CA ILE A 25 0.84 7.57 1.76
C ILE A 25 1.12 8.84 2.55
N LEU A 26 0.70 8.90 3.81
CA LEU A 26 0.90 10.06 4.67
C LEU A 26 2.40 10.32 4.93
N GLN A 27 3.19 9.25 5.14
CA GLN A 27 4.63 9.36 5.25
C GLN A 27 5.26 9.96 3.98
N ALA A 28 4.90 9.44 2.81
CA ALA A 28 5.37 9.94 1.52
C ALA A 28 5.07 11.43 1.35
N TYR A 29 3.83 11.81 1.64
CA TYR A 29 3.34 13.18 1.52
C TYR A 29 4.08 14.14 2.45
N ASN A 30 4.24 13.78 3.72
CA ASN A 30 4.91 14.61 4.72
C ASN A 30 6.40 14.79 4.42
N MET A 31 7.10 13.73 4.01
CA MET A 31 8.52 13.81 3.65
C MET A 31 8.78 14.76 2.48
N MET A 32 7.87 14.81 1.51
CA MET A 32 8.09 15.54 0.25
C MET A 32 7.50 16.94 0.20
N ARG A 33 6.51 17.25 1.06
CA ARG A 33 6.06 18.65 1.27
C ARG A 33 7.17 19.55 1.79
N ILE A 34 8.09 19.00 2.58
CA ILE A 34 9.25 19.75 3.12
C ILE A 34 10.22 20.17 2.00
N ASP A 35 10.27 19.39 0.91
CA ASP A 35 11.20 19.60 -0.21
C ASP A 35 10.61 20.40 -1.39
N GLY A 36 9.34 20.82 -1.34
CA GLY A 36 8.67 21.48 -2.46
C GLY A 36 8.50 20.60 -3.71
N LYS A 37 8.51 19.27 -3.55
CA LYS A 37 8.47 18.31 -4.66
C LYS A 37 7.06 18.13 -5.24
N VAL A 38 7.03 17.90 -6.55
CA VAL A 38 5.83 17.72 -7.38
C VAL A 38 5.19 16.34 -7.13
N ALA A 39 3.86 16.21 -7.20
CA ALA A 39 3.08 15.00 -6.90
C ALA A 39 3.64 13.68 -7.45
N ARG A 40 4.29 13.71 -8.62
CA ARG A 40 4.95 12.54 -9.22
C ARG A 40 5.97 11.89 -8.28
N ALA A 41 6.75 12.67 -7.54
CA ALA A 41 7.74 12.15 -6.61
C ALA A 41 7.07 11.44 -5.42
N VAL A 42 6.00 12.03 -4.88
CA VAL A 42 5.21 11.45 -3.79
C VAL A 42 4.64 10.10 -4.22
N CYS A 43 3.99 10.05 -5.38
CA CYS A 43 3.40 8.83 -5.93
C CYS A 43 4.45 7.75 -6.21
N SER A 44 5.61 8.13 -6.76
CA SER A 44 6.70 7.18 -7.03
C SER A 44 7.27 6.57 -5.75
N TRP A 45 7.42 7.37 -4.69
CA TRP A 45 7.92 6.84 -3.42
C TRP A 45 6.87 5.97 -2.73
N ALA A 46 5.62 6.45 -2.68
CA ALA A 46 4.51 5.72 -2.09
C ALA A 46 4.32 4.35 -2.75
N SER A 47 4.29 4.29 -4.08
CA SER A 47 4.15 3.02 -4.81
C SER A 47 5.27 2.03 -4.49
N GLN A 48 6.53 2.48 -4.45
CA GLN A 48 7.67 1.63 -4.09
C GLN A 48 7.63 1.17 -2.63
N ALA A 49 7.24 2.04 -1.70
CA ALA A 49 7.12 1.70 -0.29
C ALA A 49 6.04 0.63 -0.07
N LEU A 50 4.85 0.81 -0.67
CA LEU A 50 3.76 -0.15 -0.61
C LEU A 50 4.13 -1.49 -1.23
N LEU A 51 4.78 -1.47 -2.40
CA LEU A 51 5.24 -2.69 -3.07
C LEU A 51 6.23 -3.47 -2.18
N ASN A 52 7.22 -2.79 -1.60
CA ASN A 52 8.22 -3.42 -0.74
C ASN A 52 7.59 -3.97 0.55
N ASP A 53 6.69 -3.23 1.19
CA ASP A 53 6.03 -3.67 2.41
C ASP A 53 5.15 -4.90 2.15
N ALA A 54 4.37 -4.88 1.06
CA ALA A 54 3.53 -6.01 0.68
C ALA A 54 4.38 -7.23 0.34
N PHE A 55 5.46 -7.05 -0.43
CA PHE A 55 6.39 -8.13 -0.76
C PHE A 55 7.04 -8.75 0.49
N ASN A 56 7.59 -7.92 1.38
CA ASN A 56 8.21 -8.43 2.60
C ASN A 56 7.19 -9.13 3.51
N THR A 57 5.97 -8.60 3.59
CA THR A 57 4.89 -9.20 4.38
C THR A 57 4.43 -10.52 3.77
N SER A 58 4.38 -10.63 2.43
CA SER A 58 4.04 -11.86 1.71
C SER A 58 4.97 -13.05 2.04
N LEU A 59 6.24 -12.75 2.36
CA LEU A 59 7.25 -13.75 2.74
C LEU A 59 7.22 -14.12 4.22
N SER A 60 6.52 -13.34 5.05
CA SER A 60 6.44 -13.58 6.48
C SER A 60 5.49 -14.73 6.79
N LYS A 61 5.97 -15.71 7.54
CA LYS A 61 5.15 -16.86 7.98
C LYS A 61 4.29 -16.58 9.21
N THR A 62 4.50 -15.44 9.85
CA THR A 62 3.87 -15.11 11.14
C THR A 62 3.17 -13.75 11.13
N ALA A 63 3.18 -13.05 10.00
CA ALA A 63 2.46 -11.79 9.87
C ALA A 63 0.96 -12.04 10.00
N ILE A 64 0.26 -11.15 10.71
CA ILE A 64 -1.19 -11.08 10.65
C ILE A 64 -1.52 -10.15 9.49
N THR A 65 -2.05 -10.74 8.43
CA THR A 65 -2.39 -10.09 7.17
C THR A 65 -3.89 -10.17 6.91
N PRO A 66 -4.47 -9.28 6.08
CA PRO A 66 -5.87 -9.40 5.65
C PRO A 66 -6.21 -10.79 5.10
N PHE A 67 -5.32 -11.38 4.29
CA PHE A 67 -5.46 -12.75 3.81
C PHE A 67 -5.53 -13.76 4.96
N SER A 68 -4.62 -13.69 5.92
CA SER A 68 -4.60 -14.67 7.02
C SER A 68 -5.82 -14.58 7.91
N ILE A 69 -6.38 -13.38 8.09
CA ILE A 69 -7.62 -13.16 8.84
C ILE A 69 -8.78 -13.81 8.09
N ALA A 70 -8.96 -13.48 6.81
CA ALA A 70 -10.01 -14.06 5.98
C ALA A 70 -9.91 -15.60 5.88
N ALA A 71 -8.70 -16.13 5.72
CA ALA A 71 -8.47 -17.57 5.69
C ALA A 71 -8.80 -18.24 7.03
N SER A 72 -8.54 -17.57 8.15
CA SER A 72 -8.87 -18.10 9.47
C SER A 72 -10.38 -18.17 9.69
N GLU A 73 -11.11 -17.15 9.24
CA GLU A 73 -12.57 -17.10 9.32
C GLU A 73 -13.24 -18.15 8.42
N GLU A 74 -12.73 -18.33 7.20
CA GLU A 74 -13.29 -19.28 6.23
C GLU A 74 -13.03 -20.75 6.62
N LEU A 75 -11.86 -21.04 7.22
CA LEU A 75 -11.45 -22.41 7.56
C LEU A 75 -11.72 -22.80 9.03
N ASP A 76 -12.20 -21.87 9.85
CA ASP A 76 -12.36 -22.02 11.31
C ASP A 76 -11.07 -22.58 11.98
N LEU A 77 -9.92 -22.09 11.51
CA LEU A 77 -8.59 -22.51 11.95
C LEU A 77 -7.68 -21.30 12.08
N ALA A 78 -6.88 -21.22 13.14
CA ALA A 78 -5.90 -20.13 13.30
C ALA A 78 -4.82 -20.20 12.20
N TYR A 79 -4.97 -19.37 11.18
CA TYR A 79 -4.01 -19.21 10.09
C TYR A 79 -3.19 -17.93 10.30
N SER A 80 -1.92 -17.94 9.90
CA SER A 80 -1.04 -16.77 9.93
C SER A 80 -0.05 -16.80 8.77
N GLY A 81 0.49 -15.63 8.45
CA GLY A 81 1.44 -15.43 7.37
C GLY A 81 0.88 -14.56 6.25
N GLY A 82 1.78 -14.11 5.38
CA GLY A 82 1.42 -13.45 4.14
C GLY A 82 1.04 -14.42 3.03
N LYS A 83 0.48 -13.87 1.97
CA LYS A 83 0.15 -14.57 0.72
C LYS A 83 1.20 -14.24 -0.32
N MET A 84 2.03 -15.21 -0.68
CA MET A 84 3.04 -15.07 -1.73
C MET A 84 2.34 -15.08 -3.10
N ASP A 85 2.25 -13.92 -3.73
CA ASP A 85 1.49 -13.69 -4.97
C ASP A 85 2.16 -12.60 -5.82
N ASP A 86 1.69 -12.41 -7.06
CA ASP A 86 2.14 -11.30 -7.90
C ASP A 86 1.60 -9.96 -7.38
N ILE A 87 2.50 -9.01 -7.12
CA ILE A 87 2.16 -7.71 -6.52
C ILE A 87 2.43 -6.59 -7.52
N SER A 88 1.38 -5.86 -7.90
CA SER A 88 1.48 -4.60 -8.65
C SER A 88 0.81 -3.47 -7.89
N VAL A 89 1.40 -2.28 -7.92
CA VAL A 89 0.91 -1.09 -7.21
C VAL A 89 0.96 0.13 -8.13
N LEU A 90 -0.13 0.89 -8.17
CA LEU A 90 -0.23 2.19 -8.81
C LEU A 90 -0.73 3.21 -7.78
N VAL A 91 -0.03 4.34 -7.70
CA VAL A 91 -0.44 5.47 -6.86
C VAL A 91 -0.57 6.70 -7.75
N GLY A 92 -1.72 7.36 -7.68
CA GLY A 92 -1.99 8.63 -8.32
C GLY A 92 -2.44 9.66 -7.29
N MET A 93 -2.08 10.91 -7.50
CA MET A 93 -2.53 12.04 -6.70
C MET A 93 -3.41 12.94 -7.57
N VAL A 94 -4.58 13.30 -7.06
CA VAL A 94 -5.51 14.20 -7.75
C VAL A 94 -5.06 15.64 -7.51
N GLU A 95 -4.55 16.26 -8.57
CA GLU A 95 -4.15 17.67 -8.61
C GLU A 95 -5.02 18.45 -9.60
N HIS A 96 -5.41 19.67 -9.23
CA HIS A 96 -6.08 20.56 -10.15
C HIS A 96 -5.04 21.30 -11.00
N GLN A 97 -5.07 21.06 -12.31
CA GLN A 97 -4.24 21.81 -13.25
C GLN A 97 -4.86 23.22 -13.41
N VAL A 98 -4.22 24.24 -12.84
CA VAL A 98 -4.52 25.63 -13.23
C VAL A 98 -3.81 25.87 -14.56
N GLN A 99 -4.56 25.86 -15.65
CA GLN A 99 -4.05 26.31 -16.95
C GLN A 99 -3.76 27.82 -16.84
N ALA A 100 -2.49 28.18 -17.06
CA ALA A 100 -2.04 29.57 -17.22
C ALA A 100 -2.23 30.02 -18.67
#